data_AF-A0A4V5N4I4-F1
#
_entry.id   AF-A0A4V5N4I4-F1
#
_cell.length_a   1.000
_cell.length_b   1.000
_cell.length_c   1.000
_cell.angle_alpha   90.00
_cell.angle_beta   90.00
_cell.angle_gamma   90.00
#
_symmetry.space_group_name_H-M   'P 1'
#
loop_
_entity.id
_entity.type
_entity.pdbx_description
1 polymer ?
#
loop_
_entity_poly.entity_id
_entity_poly.type
_entity_poly.pdbx_seq_one_letter_code
_entity_poly.pdbx_strand_id
1 'polypeptide(L)'
;MSKLLITPPFTMSSLKTIKLYNHGGGPNPPKVAIIVEELGIPYESTYPGPSAIKQEPYISLNPNGRLPAIEDPNTGLFRSEKLPSAVDRYTNEAKRVLGVIDAHLEKTNKPYLVGDKVCFADLMFVTWDHVLPFALGEDDMKDFETNMPHAFARWQKLEGRESVKKVYADVEKHKAAGAKH
;
A
#
# COMPACT_ATOMS: atom_id res chain seq x y z
N MET A 1 2.09 36.82 6.26
CA MET A 1 2.44 35.48 5.71
C MET A 1 1.43 35.17 4.62
N SER A 2 1.90 34.92 3.41
CA SER A 2 1.06 34.71 2.22
C SER A 2 0.47 33.31 2.25
N LYS A 3 -0.85 33.17 2.52
CA LYS A 3 -1.56 31.91 2.24
C LYS A 3 -1.46 31.59 0.74
N LEU A 4 -1.27 30.33 0.39
CA LEU A 4 -1.21 29.87 -1.00
C LEU A 4 -2.42 30.39 -1.81
N LEU A 5 -2.16 30.92 -3.01
CA LEU A 5 -3.15 31.41 -3.98
C LEU A 5 -3.91 30.26 -4.67
N ILE A 6 -4.39 29.28 -3.91
CA ILE A 6 -5.26 28.23 -4.42
C ILE A 6 -6.67 28.65 -4.01
N THR A 7 -7.38 29.35 -4.89
CA THR A 7 -8.81 29.59 -4.72
C THR A 7 -9.54 28.27 -4.90
N PRO A 8 -10.13 27.67 -3.85
CA PRO A 8 -10.86 26.43 -4.01
C PRO A 8 -12.09 26.64 -4.90
N PRO A 9 -12.52 25.63 -5.68
CA PRO A 9 -13.69 25.72 -6.57
C PRO A 9 -15.04 25.73 -5.81
N PHE A 10 -15.02 25.88 -4.49
CA PHE A 10 -16.19 25.84 -3.62
C PHE A 10 -16.19 27.03 -2.65
N THR A 11 -17.37 27.57 -2.37
CA THR A 11 -17.58 28.60 -1.34
C THR A 11 -17.37 28.01 0.05
N MET A 12 -16.40 28.53 0.81
CA MET A 12 -16.03 28.02 2.15
C MET A 12 -17.15 28.11 3.21
N SER A 13 -18.16 28.95 3.00
CA SER A 13 -19.22 29.22 3.97
C SER A 13 -20.19 28.06 4.24
N SER A 14 -20.06 26.92 3.55
CA SER A 14 -20.94 25.75 3.69
C SER A 14 -20.24 24.45 4.10
N LEU A 15 -18.92 24.47 4.35
CA LEU A 15 -18.20 23.25 4.73
C LEU A 15 -18.38 22.94 6.22
N LYS A 16 -18.81 21.71 6.51
CA LYS A 16 -18.83 21.11 7.84
C LYS A 16 -17.41 20.71 8.26
N THR A 17 -17.13 20.78 9.57
CA THR A 17 -15.84 20.39 10.15
C THR A 17 -15.54 18.91 9.92
N ILE A 18 -14.35 18.62 9.41
CA ILE A 18 -13.83 17.27 9.22
C ILE A 18 -13.16 16.80 10.52
N LYS A 19 -13.30 15.51 10.89
CA LYS A 19 -12.55 14.95 12.02
C LYS A 19 -11.31 14.21 11.51
N LEU A 20 -10.14 14.65 11.96
CA LEU A 20 -8.84 14.12 11.58
C LEU A 20 -8.26 13.31 12.76
N TYR A 21 -8.01 12.04 12.55
CA TYR A 21 -7.36 11.18 13.54
C TYR A 21 -5.85 11.20 13.30
N ASN A 22 -5.09 11.66 14.29
CA ASN A 22 -3.65 11.90 14.25
C ASN A 22 -2.91 11.10 15.35
N HIS A 23 -1.57 11.11 15.30
CA HIS A 23 -0.75 10.84 16.48
C HIS A 23 0.40 11.85 16.58
N GLY A 24 0.94 12.03 17.78
CA GLY A 24 2.06 12.95 18.04
C GLY A 24 3.43 12.45 17.59
N GLY A 25 3.49 11.37 16.79
CA GLY A 25 4.75 10.82 16.27
C GLY A 25 4.68 10.62 14.75
N GLY A 26 5.79 10.25 14.13
CA GLY A 26 5.84 9.89 12.71
C GLY A 26 5.52 11.03 11.72
N PRO A 27 5.93 10.91 10.45
CA PRO A 27 5.80 12.00 9.49
C PRO A 27 4.45 12.06 8.77
N ASN A 28 3.63 11.00 8.84
CA ASN A 28 2.45 10.87 7.96
C ASN A 28 1.22 11.65 8.44
N PRO A 29 0.79 11.57 9.71
CA PRO A 29 -0.36 12.34 10.17
C PRO A 29 -0.20 13.86 10.08
N PRO A 30 0.94 14.46 10.49
CA PRO A 30 1.15 15.91 10.35
C PRO A 30 1.04 16.43 8.92
N LYS A 31 1.40 15.64 7.90
CA LYS A 31 1.25 16.04 6.49
C LYS A 31 -0.20 16.34 6.13
N VAL A 32 -1.14 15.52 6.59
CA VAL A 32 -2.57 15.70 6.31
C VAL A 32 -3.09 16.95 7.03
N ALA A 33 -2.72 17.14 8.29
CA ALA A 33 -3.09 18.34 9.04
C ALA A 33 -2.60 19.63 8.35
N ILE A 34 -1.34 19.64 7.89
CA ILE A 34 -0.77 20.79 7.15
C ILE A 34 -1.58 21.07 5.88
N ILE A 35 -1.91 20.06 5.08
CA ILE A 35 -2.69 20.26 3.84
C ILE A 35 -4.07 20.85 4.15
N VAL A 36 -4.77 20.31 5.15
CA VAL A 36 -6.12 20.76 5.53
C VAL A 36 -6.07 22.21 6.06
N GLU A 37 -5.07 22.56 6.86
CA GLU A 37 -4.81 23.92 7.35
C GLU A 37 -4.49 24.90 6.21
N GLU A 38 -3.60 24.54 5.29
CA GLU A 38 -3.23 25.36 4.12
C GLU A 38 -4.42 25.62 3.20
N LEU A 39 -5.30 24.61 3.04
CA LEU A 39 -6.53 24.73 2.25
C LEU A 39 -7.64 25.48 2.98
N GLY A 40 -7.45 25.85 4.25
CA GLY A 40 -8.47 26.52 5.08
C GLY A 40 -9.74 25.68 5.29
N ILE A 41 -9.62 24.35 5.22
CA ILE A 41 -10.73 23.43 5.44
C ILE A 41 -10.94 23.30 6.96
N PRO A 42 -12.16 23.51 7.49
CA PRO A 42 -12.40 23.37 8.92
C PRO A 42 -12.19 21.92 9.36
N TYR A 43 -11.37 21.71 10.39
CA TYR A 43 -11.12 20.38 10.94
C TYR A 43 -10.91 20.38 12.45
N GLU A 44 -11.14 19.22 13.06
CA GLU A 44 -10.80 18.92 14.46
C GLU A 44 -9.84 17.73 14.50
N SER A 45 -8.75 17.84 15.26
CA SER A 45 -7.80 16.74 15.44
C SER A 45 -8.12 15.92 16.69
N THR A 46 -8.07 14.60 16.55
CA THR A 46 -8.10 13.65 17.66
C THR A 46 -6.83 12.82 17.69
N TYR A 47 -6.42 12.38 18.88
CA TYR A 47 -5.14 11.67 19.08
C TYR A 47 -5.38 10.35 19.81
N PRO A 48 -5.99 9.34 19.15
CA PRO A 48 -6.23 8.05 19.77
C PRO A 48 -4.92 7.34 20.12
N GLY A 49 -4.91 6.65 21.26
CA GLY A 49 -3.77 5.84 21.67
C GLY A 49 -3.54 4.61 20.75
N PRO A 50 -2.33 4.02 20.72
CA PRO A 50 -2.00 2.89 19.86
C PRO A 50 -2.92 1.67 19.99
N SER A 51 -3.47 1.42 21.18
CA SER A 51 -4.42 0.31 21.39
C SER A 51 -5.82 0.64 20.86
N ALA A 52 -6.25 1.91 20.98
CA ALA A 52 -7.57 2.35 20.54
C ALA A 52 -7.74 2.25 19.01
N ILE A 53 -6.67 2.48 18.24
CA ILE A 53 -6.72 2.37 16.77
C ILE A 53 -6.81 0.92 16.26
N LYS A 54 -6.72 -0.07 17.16
CA LYS A 54 -6.85 -1.50 16.82
C LYS A 54 -8.18 -2.09 17.25
N GLN A 55 -9.08 -1.28 17.79
CA GLN A 55 -10.36 -1.71 18.37
C GLN A 55 -11.51 -0.90 17.78
N GLU A 56 -12.74 -1.36 17.99
CA GLU A 56 -13.93 -0.56 17.68
C GLU A 56 -14.03 0.66 18.61
N PRO A 57 -14.57 1.80 18.13
CA PRO A 57 -15.16 2.01 16.81
C PRO A 57 -14.14 2.37 15.70
N TYR A 58 -12.83 2.44 16.02
CA TYR A 58 -11.83 2.97 15.09
C TYR A 58 -11.58 2.05 13.89
N ILE A 59 -11.59 0.73 14.08
CA ILE A 59 -11.38 -0.21 12.96
C ILE A 59 -12.57 -0.21 11.98
N SER A 60 -13.77 0.15 12.44
CA SER A 60 -14.89 0.48 11.55
C SER A 60 -14.68 1.76 10.72
N LEU A 61 -13.72 2.62 11.10
CA LEU A 61 -13.30 3.76 10.29
C LEU A 61 -12.10 3.39 9.40
N ASN A 62 -11.08 2.75 9.96
CA ASN A 62 -9.90 2.29 9.24
C ASN A 62 -9.55 0.85 9.64
N PRO A 63 -9.95 -0.16 8.84
CA PRO A 63 -9.71 -1.56 9.13
C PRO A 63 -8.23 -1.94 9.30
N ASN A 64 -7.31 -1.14 8.73
CA ASN A 64 -5.87 -1.36 8.90
C ASN A 64 -5.37 -0.95 10.30
N GLY A 65 -6.20 -0.22 11.05
CA GLY A 65 -5.87 0.35 12.35
C GLY A 65 -4.63 1.23 12.30
N ARG A 66 -4.57 2.15 11.31
CA ARG A 66 -3.45 3.07 11.09
C ARG A 66 -3.93 4.51 11.13
N LEU A 67 -3.00 5.43 11.33
CA LEU A 67 -3.19 6.87 11.29
C LEU A 67 -2.33 7.48 10.15
N PRO A 68 -2.70 8.63 9.56
CA PRO A 68 -3.93 9.36 9.82
C PRO A 68 -5.18 8.66 9.26
N ALA A 69 -6.35 9.03 9.77
CA ALA A 69 -7.65 8.71 9.19
C ALA A 69 -8.53 9.97 9.19
N ILE A 70 -9.49 10.04 8.27
CA ILE A 70 -10.36 11.20 8.09
C ILE A 70 -11.81 10.73 8.13
N GLU A 71 -12.64 11.49 8.82
CA GLU A 71 -14.10 11.37 8.80
C GLU A 71 -14.66 12.69 8.26
N ASP A 72 -15.16 12.67 7.03
CA ASP A 72 -15.62 13.88 6.31
C ASP A 72 -17.15 13.89 6.13
N PRO A 73 -17.87 14.77 6.87
CA PRO A 73 -19.32 14.88 6.80
C PRO A 73 -19.84 15.67 5.58
N ASN A 74 -18.97 16.23 4.73
CA ASN A 74 -19.35 17.00 3.54
C ASN A 74 -19.62 16.13 2.33
N THR A 75 -18.88 15.03 2.19
CA THR A 75 -18.92 14.15 1.03
C THR A 75 -19.52 12.78 1.34
N GLY A 76 -19.84 12.51 2.61
CA GLY A 76 -20.21 11.17 3.07
C GLY A 76 -19.03 10.19 3.01
N LEU A 77 -17.78 10.69 2.93
CA LEU A 77 -16.55 9.90 3.05
C LEU A 77 -16.39 9.41 4.50
N PHE A 78 -17.21 8.42 4.86
CA PHE A 78 -16.90 7.42 5.87
C PHE A 78 -16.47 6.18 5.09
N ARG A 79 -15.19 5.80 5.08
CA ARG A 79 -14.78 4.61 4.30
C ARG A 79 -13.92 3.64 5.09
N SER A 80 -14.59 2.71 5.76
CA SER A 80 -14.08 1.35 6.00
C SER A 80 -13.98 0.52 4.72
N GLU A 81 -14.75 0.87 3.69
CA GLU A 81 -14.76 0.15 2.42
C GLU A 81 -13.52 0.43 1.58
N LYS A 82 -12.98 -0.62 0.96
CA LYS A 82 -11.90 -0.53 -0.03
C LYS A 82 -12.34 0.42 -1.15
N LEU A 83 -11.58 1.49 -1.39
CA LEU A 83 -11.87 2.41 -2.49
C LEU A 83 -11.49 1.72 -3.82
N PRO A 84 -12.46 1.37 -4.69
CA PRO A 84 -12.16 0.61 -5.90
C PRO A 84 -11.13 1.32 -6.78
N SER A 85 -11.24 2.64 -6.94
CA SER A 85 -10.27 3.42 -7.73
C SER A 85 -8.85 3.41 -7.16
N ALA A 86 -8.67 3.27 -5.83
CA ALA A 86 -7.35 3.10 -5.23
C ALA A 86 -6.82 1.69 -5.44
N VAL A 87 -7.67 0.68 -5.24
CA VAL A 87 -7.33 -0.73 -5.53
C VAL A 87 -6.90 -0.84 -6.99
N ASP A 88 -7.74 -0.41 -7.92
CA ASP A 88 -7.46 -0.44 -9.36
C ASP A 88 -6.17 0.29 -9.70
N ARG A 89 -5.94 1.49 -9.13
CA ARG A 89 -4.71 2.26 -9.35
C ARG A 89 -3.47 1.48 -8.92
N TYR A 90 -3.47 0.93 -7.71
CA TYR A 90 -2.30 0.23 -7.17
C TYR A 90 -2.10 -1.15 -7.80
N THR A 91 -3.17 -1.85 -8.14
CA THR A 91 -3.14 -3.07 -8.97
C THR A 91 -2.52 -2.78 -10.32
N ASN A 92 -2.96 -1.73 -11.02
CA ASN A 92 -2.40 -1.34 -12.31
C ASN A 92 -0.94 -0.90 -12.21
N GLU A 93 -0.53 -0.25 -11.11
CA GLU A 93 0.86 0.11 -10.88
C GLU A 93 1.74 -1.12 -10.64
N ALA A 94 1.26 -2.12 -9.88
CA ALA A 94 1.95 -3.39 -9.73
C ALA A 94 2.12 -4.11 -11.08
N LYS A 95 1.04 -4.21 -11.86
CA LYS A 95 1.07 -4.77 -13.23
C LYS A 95 2.07 -4.02 -14.13
N ARG A 96 2.11 -2.68 -14.05
CA ARG A 96 3.06 -1.86 -14.81
C ARG A 96 4.52 -2.20 -14.46
N VAL A 97 4.84 -2.35 -13.18
CA VAL A 97 6.20 -2.72 -12.72
C VAL A 97 6.57 -4.12 -13.18
N LEU A 98 5.66 -5.09 -13.04
CA LEU A 98 5.85 -6.45 -13.54
C LEU A 98 6.06 -6.48 -15.06
N GLY A 99 5.33 -5.67 -15.81
CA GLY A 99 5.52 -5.53 -17.26
C GLY A 99 6.87 -4.93 -17.64
N VAL A 100 7.39 -3.96 -16.87
CA VAL A 100 8.75 -3.42 -17.09
C VAL A 100 9.81 -4.51 -16.85
N ILE A 101 9.64 -5.31 -15.81
CA ILE A 101 10.52 -6.45 -15.53
C ILE A 101 10.48 -7.46 -16.67
N ASP A 102 9.28 -7.85 -17.12
CA ASP A 102 9.10 -8.84 -18.18
C ASP A 102 9.76 -8.38 -19.48
N ALA A 103 9.46 -7.16 -19.92
CA ALA A 103 10.03 -6.57 -21.12
C ALA A 103 11.57 -6.46 -21.03
N HIS A 104 12.14 -6.22 -19.84
CA HIS A 104 13.59 -6.21 -19.65
C HIS A 104 14.19 -7.61 -19.82
N LEU A 105 13.58 -8.63 -19.21
CA LEU A 105 14.04 -10.02 -19.30
C LEU A 105 13.91 -10.56 -20.73
N GLU A 106 12.81 -10.23 -21.41
CA GLU A 106 12.61 -10.52 -22.83
C GLU A 106 13.70 -9.84 -23.69
N LYS A 107 13.85 -8.52 -23.55
CA LYS A 107 14.83 -7.73 -24.33
C LYS A 107 16.26 -8.23 -24.15
N THR A 108 16.64 -8.61 -22.94
CA THR A 108 17.99 -9.09 -22.64
C THR A 108 18.16 -10.56 -22.97
N ASN A 109 17.06 -11.31 -23.09
CA ASN A 109 17.04 -12.78 -23.16
C ASN A 109 17.88 -13.41 -22.04
N LYS A 110 17.76 -12.86 -20.83
CA LYS A 110 18.50 -13.28 -19.64
C LYS A 110 17.56 -13.81 -18.56
N PRO A 111 18.00 -14.81 -17.77
CA PRO A 111 17.15 -15.40 -16.74
C PRO A 111 16.98 -14.52 -15.49
N TYR A 112 17.79 -13.47 -15.33
CA TYR A 112 17.81 -12.56 -14.18
C TYR A 112 18.00 -11.11 -14.61
N LEU A 113 17.74 -10.17 -13.70
CA LEU A 113 17.80 -8.73 -13.99
C LEU A 113 19.18 -8.25 -14.47
N VAL A 114 20.25 -8.90 -14.03
CA VAL A 114 21.64 -8.52 -14.35
C VAL A 114 22.41 -9.71 -14.97
N GLY A 115 21.81 -10.31 -15.99
CA GLY A 115 22.47 -11.36 -16.79
C GLY A 115 22.17 -12.77 -16.32
N ASP A 116 23.18 -13.63 -16.33
CA ASP A 116 23.01 -15.08 -16.19
C ASP A 116 23.05 -15.56 -14.73
N LYS A 117 23.38 -14.66 -13.78
CA LYS A 117 23.47 -14.97 -12.35
C LYS A 117 22.45 -14.14 -11.57
N VAL A 118 21.83 -14.80 -10.60
CA VAL A 118 21.04 -14.13 -9.57
C VAL A 118 21.90 -13.06 -8.88
N CYS A 119 21.33 -11.87 -8.71
CA CYS A 119 22.00 -10.80 -8.01
C CYS A 119 21.14 -10.27 -6.86
N PHE A 120 21.70 -9.31 -6.12
CA PHE A 120 21.01 -8.63 -5.03
C PHE A 120 19.68 -8.02 -5.51
N ALA A 121 19.64 -7.43 -6.70
CA ALA A 121 18.41 -6.82 -7.24
C ALA A 121 17.29 -7.85 -7.39
N ASP A 122 17.58 -9.05 -7.90
CA ASP A 122 16.57 -10.11 -8.01
C ASP A 122 16.02 -10.52 -6.64
N LEU A 123 16.91 -10.68 -5.64
CA LEU A 123 16.53 -11.11 -4.29
C LEU A 123 15.66 -10.08 -3.55
N MET A 124 15.82 -8.79 -3.82
CA MET A 124 14.99 -7.74 -3.21
C MET A 124 13.54 -7.74 -3.72
N PHE A 125 13.28 -8.31 -4.90
CA PHE A 125 11.91 -8.46 -5.41
C PHE A 125 11.18 -9.65 -4.79
N VAL A 126 11.89 -10.67 -4.32
CA VAL A 126 11.28 -11.90 -3.76
C VAL A 126 10.25 -11.61 -2.69
N THR A 127 10.51 -10.66 -1.79
CA THR A 127 9.56 -10.32 -0.72
C THR A 127 8.25 -9.72 -1.22
N TRP A 128 8.31 -9.02 -2.35
CA TRP A 128 7.14 -8.43 -3.00
C TRP A 128 6.45 -9.45 -3.91
N ASP A 129 7.22 -10.24 -4.66
CA ASP A 129 6.70 -11.29 -5.52
C ASP A 129 5.90 -12.30 -4.69
N HIS A 130 6.38 -12.68 -3.49
CA HIS A 130 5.69 -13.59 -2.57
C HIS A 130 4.32 -13.11 -2.11
N VAL A 131 4.08 -11.79 -2.04
CA VAL A 131 2.79 -11.23 -1.62
C VAL A 131 1.86 -10.91 -2.80
N LEU A 132 2.30 -11.12 -4.05
CA LEU A 132 1.48 -10.88 -5.24
C LEU A 132 0.15 -11.64 -5.24
N PRO A 133 0.07 -12.94 -4.86
CA PRO A 133 -1.20 -13.65 -4.83
C PRO A 133 -2.23 -13.01 -3.91
N PHE A 134 -1.77 -12.45 -2.78
CA PHE A 134 -2.62 -11.71 -1.86
C PHE A 134 -2.99 -10.32 -2.39
N ALA A 135 -2.05 -9.64 -3.05
CA ALA A 135 -2.22 -8.26 -3.49
C ALA A 135 -3.06 -8.12 -4.78
N LEU A 136 -2.92 -9.05 -5.72
CA LEU A 136 -3.54 -8.98 -7.05
C LEU A 136 -4.83 -9.81 -7.15
N GLY A 137 -4.95 -10.89 -6.38
CA GLY A 137 -6.07 -11.83 -6.52
C GLY A 137 -5.90 -12.81 -7.69
N GLU A 138 -6.76 -13.82 -7.76
CA GLU A 138 -6.57 -14.99 -8.62
C GLU A 138 -6.54 -14.68 -10.12
N ASP A 139 -7.50 -13.87 -10.60
CA ASP A 139 -7.60 -13.53 -12.03
C ASP A 139 -6.36 -12.77 -12.52
N ASP A 140 -5.90 -11.79 -11.75
CA ASP A 140 -4.72 -10.99 -12.09
C ASP A 140 -3.41 -11.78 -12.00
N MET A 141 -3.35 -12.80 -11.12
CA MET A 141 -2.22 -13.72 -11.07
C MET A 141 -2.15 -14.61 -12.32
N LYS A 142 -3.31 -15.07 -12.81
CA LYS A 142 -3.39 -15.85 -14.06
C LYS A 142 -3.01 -15.00 -15.27
N ASP A 143 -3.43 -13.74 -15.29
CA ASP A 143 -3.01 -12.77 -16.29
C ASP A 143 -1.49 -12.52 -16.20
N PHE A 144 -0.92 -12.44 -15.01
CA PHE A 144 0.52 -12.29 -14.82
C PHE A 144 1.30 -13.49 -15.39
N GLU A 145 0.89 -14.72 -15.08
CA GLU A 145 1.52 -15.94 -15.62
C GLU A 145 1.45 -15.99 -17.15
N THR A 146 0.31 -15.59 -17.73
CA THR A 146 0.06 -15.67 -19.18
C THR A 146 0.76 -14.55 -19.95
N ASN A 147 0.65 -13.31 -19.48
CA ASN A 147 1.05 -12.11 -20.22
C ASN A 147 2.47 -11.63 -19.88
N MET A 148 3.05 -12.10 -18.77
CA MET A 148 4.40 -11.72 -18.33
C MET A 148 5.23 -12.97 -17.99
N PRO A 149 5.43 -13.88 -18.96
CA PRO A 149 6.00 -15.21 -18.72
C PRO A 149 7.46 -15.18 -18.26
N HIS A 150 8.24 -14.17 -18.65
CA HIS A 150 9.66 -14.05 -18.26
C HIS A 150 9.79 -13.61 -16.81
N ALA A 151 9.00 -12.61 -16.39
CA ALA A 151 8.91 -12.16 -15.02
C ALA A 151 8.39 -13.28 -14.11
N PHE A 152 7.34 -13.97 -14.53
CA PHE A 152 6.79 -15.11 -13.81
C PHE A 152 7.82 -16.25 -13.67
N ALA A 153 8.48 -16.63 -14.77
CA ALA A 153 9.53 -17.66 -14.73
C ALA A 153 10.71 -17.27 -13.83
N ARG A 154 11.11 -15.98 -13.81
CA ARG A 154 12.13 -15.48 -12.88
C ARG A 154 11.66 -15.67 -11.44
N TRP A 155 10.44 -15.26 -11.11
CA TRP A 155 9.89 -15.41 -9.76
C TRP A 155 9.89 -16.88 -9.31
N GLN A 156 9.40 -17.80 -10.15
CA GLN A 156 9.40 -19.25 -9.84
C GLN A 156 10.82 -19.77 -9.58
N LYS A 157 11.82 -19.32 -10.36
CA LYS A 157 13.24 -19.67 -10.10
C LYS A 157 13.74 -19.14 -8.77
N LEU A 158 13.34 -17.93 -8.37
CA LEU A 158 13.75 -17.32 -7.10
C LEU A 158 13.09 -18.01 -5.89
N GLU A 159 11.79 -18.30 -5.96
CA GLU A 159 11.07 -19.10 -4.96
C GLU A 159 11.64 -20.52 -4.84
N GLY A 160 12.14 -21.07 -5.94
CA GLY A 160 12.80 -22.37 -5.98
C GLY A 160 14.09 -22.46 -5.13
N ARG A 161 14.72 -21.34 -4.79
CA ARG A 161 16.04 -21.30 -4.14
C ARG A 161 15.98 -21.75 -2.68
N GLU A 162 16.96 -22.56 -2.27
CA GLU A 162 17.06 -23.07 -0.89
C GLU A 162 17.08 -21.95 0.15
N SER A 163 17.81 -20.86 -0.13
CA SER A 163 17.88 -19.70 0.76
C SER A 163 16.52 -19.02 0.97
N VAL A 164 15.72 -18.92 -0.10
CA VAL A 164 14.40 -18.28 -0.06
C VAL A 164 13.42 -19.19 0.68
N LYS A 165 13.37 -20.48 0.32
CA LYS A 165 12.55 -21.50 0.99
C LYS A 165 12.82 -21.56 2.49
N LYS A 166 14.10 -21.57 2.89
CA LYS A 166 14.49 -21.58 4.31
C LYS A 166 13.96 -20.37 5.06
N VAL A 167 14.16 -19.16 4.51
CA VAL A 167 13.70 -17.91 5.16
C VAL A 167 12.18 -17.90 5.31
N TYR A 168 11.42 -18.30 4.28
CA TYR A 168 9.96 -18.34 4.39
C TYR A 168 9.45 -19.43 5.33
N ALA A 169 10.11 -20.59 5.40
CA ALA A 169 9.80 -21.60 6.41
C ALA A 169 9.99 -21.05 7.84
N ASP A 170 11.06 -20.27 8.07
CA ASP A 170 11.30 -19.60 9.35
C ASP A 170 10.24 -18.51 9.63
N VAL A 171 9.85 -17.71 8.63
CA VAL A 171 8.79 -16.69 8.76
C VAL A 171 7.45 -17.34 9.15
N GLU A 172 7.04 -18.40 8.48
CA GLU A 172 5.77 -19.08 8.76
C GLU A 172 5.75 -19.70 10.17
N LYS A 173 6.88 -20.28 10.59
CA LYS A 173 7.05 -20.79 11.97
C LYS A 173 6.82 -19.70 13.02
N HIS A 174 7.29 -18.48 12.78
CA HIS A 174 7.16 -17.37 13.73
C HIS A 174 5.79 -16.66 13.66
N LYS A 175 5.15 -16.60 12.48
CA LYS A 175 3.76 -16.14 12.37
C LYS A 175 2.82 -17.01 13.20
N ALA A 176 2.98 -18.34 13.13
CA ALA A 176 2.19 -19.28 13.94
C ALA A 176 2.44 -19.14 15.45
N ALA A 177 3.65 -18.74 15.86
CA ALA A 177 4.00 -18.50 17.26
C ALA A 177 3.46 -17.16 17.80
N GLY A 178 3.41 -16.11 16.96
CA GLY A 178 2.95 -14.77 17.32
C GLY A 178 1.42 -14.61 17.42
N ALA A 179 0.64 -15.57 16.92
CA ALA A 179 -0.83 -15.56 17.04
C ALA A 179 -1.36 -15.96 18.44
N LYS A 180 -0.48 -16.12 19.44
CA LYS A 180 -0.81 -16.52 20.82
C LYS A 180 -0.76 -15.38 21.86
N HIS A 181 -0.61 -14.12 21.46
CA HIS A 181 -0.57 -12.98 22.38
C HIS A 181 -1.48 -11.84 21.94
#